data_AF-A0A9W4U3H1-F1
#
_entry.id   AF-A0A9W4U3H1-F1
#
_cell.length_a   1.000
_cell.length_b   1.000
_cell.length_c   1.000
_cell.angle_alpha   90.00
_cell.angle_beta   90.00
_cell.angle_gamma   90.00
#
_symmetry.space_group_name_H-M   'P 1'
#
loop_
_entity.id
_entity.type
_entity.pdbx_description
1 polymer ?
#
loop_
_entity_poly.entity_id
_entity_poly.type
_entity_poly.pdbx_seq_one_letter_code
_entity_poly.pdbx_strand_id
1 'polypeptide(L)'
;MNLSREPCKPPEVPRRFRGSRRQIFFRHPRYHNSNNVLLKLFAPDVGQSSQNYSLYAGYALQACGIIAGNCWDRWLLEARDSNSSALVNSTSTLDKSSYYFHLPLIPSNVNASLPYPIVPTFRKWRFPHD
;
A
#
# COMPACT_ATOMS: atom_id res chain seq x y z
N MET A 1 48.41 -17.52 -3.12
CA MET A 1 48.00 -16.10 -3.19
C MET A 1 46.56 -16.02 -2.70
N ASN A 2 46.33 -15.50 -1.48
CA ASN A 2 44.98 -15.37 -0.92
C ASN A 2 44.39 -14.02 -1.33
N LEU A 3 43.53 -14.04 -2.36
CA LEU A 3 42.77 -12.88 -2.83
C LEU A 3 41.44 -12.76 -2.07
N SER A 4 41.49 -12.66 -0.75
CA SER A 4 40.29 -12.35 0.05
C SER A 4 40.11 -10.83 0.08
N ARG A 5 39.12 -10.31 -0.66
CA ARG A 5 38.70 -8.91 -0.52
C ARG A 5 38.08 -8.72 0.85
N GLU A 6 38.52 -7.67 1.55
CA GLU A 6 37.89 -7.19 2.77
C GLU A 6 36.39 -6.94 2.52
N PRO A 7 35.49 -7.41 3.41
CA PRO A 7 34.08 -7.12 3.32
C PRO A 7 33.86 -5.60 3.32
N CYS A 8 33.02 -5.09 2.41
CA CYS A 8 32.62 -3.69 2.45
C CYS A 8 32.01 -3.37 3.82
N LYS A 9 32.37 -2.20 4.37
CA LYS A 9 31.67 -1.68 5.55
C LYS A 9 30.17 -1.61 5.24
N PRO A 10 29.30 -2.12 6.15
CA PRO A 10 27.86 -1.96 5.99
C PRO A 10 27.54 -0.49 5.75
N PRO A 11 26.60 -0.16 4.84
CA PRO A 11 26.15 1.21 4.68
C PRO A 11 25.70 1.73 6.04
N GLU A 12 26.12 2.95 6.37
CA GLU A 12 25.67 3.60 7.61
C GLU A 12 24.15 3.63 7.59
N VAL A 13 23.54 2.97 8.58
CA VAL A 13 22.09 3.00 8.74
C VAL A 13 21.72 4.46 8.98
N PRO A 14 20.90 5.10 8.12
CA PRO A 14 20.48 6.47 8.34
C PRO A 14 19.95 6.58 9.76
N ARG A 15 20.43 7.57 10.52
CA ARG A 15 19.95 7.83 11.89
C ARG A 15 18.43 7.75 11.86
N ARG A 16 17.86 6.83 12.66
CA ARG A 16 16.40 6.60 12.74
C ARG A 16 15.69 7.94 12.61
N PHE A 17 14.92 8.11 11.54
CA PHE A 17 14.22 9.37 11.27
C PHE A 17 13.36 9.72 12.49
N ARG A 18 13.84 10.65 13.34
CA ARG A 18 13.08 11.22 14.47
C ARG A 18 12.11 12.29 13.96
N GLY A 19 11.35 11.95 12.92
CA GLY A 19 10.26 12.77 12.40
C GLY A 19 8.92 12.16 12.76
N SER A 20 7.88 13.00 12.84
CA SER A 20 6.47 12.56 12.87
C SER A 20 6.27 11.41 11.87
N ARG A 21 5.63 10.32 12.33
CA ARG A 21 5.47 9.06 11.60
C ARG A 21 5.04 9.30 10.13
N ARG A 22 5.98 9.23 9.19
CA ARG A 22 5.75 9.36 7.74
C ARG A 22 5.07 8.09 7.23
N GLN A 23 3.78 7.97 7.49
CA GLN A 23 3.02 6.76 7.19
C GLN A 23 1.78 7.11 6.38
N ILE A 24 1.60 6.39 5.28
CA ILE A 24 0.36 6.44 4.50
C ILE A 24 -0.51 5.24 4.92
N PHE A 25 -1.78 5.53 5.20
CA PHE A 25 -2.78 4.56 5.61
C PHE A 25 -3.59 4.10 4.41
N PHE A 26 -3.58 2.79 4.14
CA PHE A 26 -4.41 2.19 3.09
C PHE A 26 -5.62 1.54 3.74
N ARG A 27 -6.81 1.90 3.26
CA ARG A 27 -8.09 1.58 3.91
C ARG A 27 -8.98 0.70 3.04
N HIS A 28 -9.76 -0.15 3.69
CA HIS A 28 -10.81 -0.95 3.09
C HIS A 28 -12.10 -0.13 3.00
N PRO A 29 -12.66 0.12 1.80
CA PRO A 29 -13.81 1.01 1.62
C PRO A 29 -15.10 0.48 2.25
N ARG A 30 -15.26 -0.84 2.41
CA ARG A 30 -16.46 -1.44 3.02
C ARG A 30 -16.34 -1.80 4.50
N TYR A 31 -15.18 -1.61 5.14
CA TYR A 31 -15.06 -1.82 6.59
C TYR A 31 -15.53 -0.60 7.37
N HIS A 32 -15.92 -0.81 8.63
CA HIS A 32 -16.27 0.28 9.54
C HIS A 32 -15.05 1.18 9.81
N ASN A 33 -15.27 2.50 9.93
CA ASN A 33 -14.18 3.49 10.04
C ASN A 33 -13.22 3.25 11.21
N SER A 34 -13.70 2.61 12.28
CA SER A 34 -12.86 2.25 13.44
C SER A 34 -11.81 1.19 13.10
N ASN A 35 -12.09 0.30 12.13
CA ASN A 35 -11.29 -0.90 11.84
C ASN A 35 -11.11 -1.11 10.32
N ASN A 36 -10.93 -0.03 9.56
CA ASN A 36 -10.80 -0.10 8.11
C ASN A 36 -9.36 -0.03 7.58
N VAL A 37 -8.34 0.01 8.43
CA VAL A 37 -6.94 0.07 7.97
C VAL A 37 -6.46 -1.32 7.57
N LEU A 38 -6.09 -1.47 6.30
CA LEU A 38 -5.51 -2.70 5.74
C LEU A 38 -4.01 -2.79 6.04
N LEU A 39 -3.30 -1.71 5.71
CA LEU A 39 -1.85 -1.63 5.78
C LEU A 39 -1.42 -0.20 6.03
N LYS A 40 -0.26 -0.04 6.68
CA LYS A 40 0.44 1.23 6.80
C LYS A 40 1.79 1.07 6.14
N LEU A 41 2.10 1.94 5.19
CA LEU A 41 3.41 1.95 4.54
C LEU A 41 4.18 3.18 4.97
N PHE A 42 5.48 3.00 5.20
CA PHE A 42 6.39 4.11 5.40
C PHE A 42 6.57 4.87 4.09
N ALA A 43 6.53 6.19 4.16
CA ALA A 43 6.72 7.10 3.04
C ALA A 43 8.05 7.84 3.23
N PRO A 44 9.16 7.27 2.72
CA PRO A 44 10.49 7.82 2.94
C PRO A 44 10.71 9.13 2.18
N ASP A 45 10.05 9.27 1.03
CA ASP A 45 10.34 10.30 0.04
C ASP A 45 9.79 11.66 0.47
N VAL A 46 10.37 12.72 -0.11
CA VAL A 46 9.87 14.08 0.07
C VAL A 46 8.77 14.31 -0.96
N GLY A 47 7.61 14.78 -0.51
CA GLY A 47 6.51 15.16 -1.37
C GLY A 47 6.81 16.43 -2.17
N GLN A 48 5.94 16.75 -3.12
CA GLN A 48 6.06 18.00 -3.90
C GLN A 48 5.98 19.26 -3.01
N SER A 49 5.31 19.15 -1.86
CA SER A 49 5.36 20.16 -0.79
C SER A 49 6.38 19.74 0.27
N SER A 50 7.16 20.71 0.76
CA SER A 50 8.23 20.53 1.77
C SER A 50 7.75 19.96 3.11
N GLN A 51 6.45 19.88 3.33
CA GLN A 51 5.83 19.32 4.55
C GLN A 51 5.25 17.91 4.35
N ASN A 52 5.13 17.43 3.11
CA ASN A 52 4.53 16.13 2.83
C ASN A 52 5.60 15.06 2.63
N TYR A 53 5.31 13.86 3.12
CA TYR A 53 6.03 12.66 2.75
C TYR A 53 5.35 12.02 1.54
N SER A 54 6.12 11.31 0.72
CA SER A 54 5.58 10.65 -0.46
C SER A 54 5.96 9.18 -0.58
N LEU A 55 5.15 8.46 -1.35
CA LEU A 55 5.35 7.04 -1.65
C LEU A 55 4.95 6.77 -3.10
N TYR A 56 5.72 5.98 -3.81
CA TYR A 56 5.35 5.55 -5.16
C TYR A 56 4.02 4.77 -5.18
N ALA A 57 3.06 5.21 -6.00
CA ALA A 57 1.72 4.63 -6.04
C ALA A 57 1.72 3.16 -6.49
N GLY A 58 2.56 2.81 -7.48
CA GLY A 58 2.70 1.43 -7.96
C GLY A 58 3.16 0.46 -6.87
N TYR A 59 4.06 0.89 -5.99
CA TYR A 59 4.51 0.09 -4.84
C TYR A 59 3.34 -0.16 -3.86
N ALA A 60 2.60 0.89 -3.52
CA ALA A 60 1.45 0.79 -2.63
C ALA A 60 0.35 -0.11 -3.20
N LEU A 61 0.05 0.02 -4.50
CA LEU A 61 -0.89 -0.84 -5.21
C LEU A 61 -0.45 -2.31 -5.14
N GLN A 62 0.83 -2.61 -5.35
CA GLN A 62 1.35 -3.98 -5.26
C GLN A 62 1.19 -4.56 -3.85
N ALA A 63 1.56 -3.81 -2.82
CA ALA A 63 1.42 -4.23 -1.44
C ALA A 63 -0.05 -4.51 -1.07
N CYS A 64 -0.97 -3.62 -1.46
CA CYS A 64 -2.40 -3.81 -1.22
C CYS A 64 -2.97 -5.01 -2.00
N GLY A 65 -2.54 -5.21 -3.24
CA GLY A 65 -2.96 -6.36 -4.07
C GLY A 65 -2.60 -7.70 -3.46
N ILE A 66 -1.40 -7.81 -2.85
CA ILE A 66 -0.98 -9.00 -2.11
C ILE A 66 -1.92 -9.26 -0.92
N ILE A 67 -2.21 -8.21 -0.13
CA ILE A 67 -3.11 -8.31 1.03
C ILE A 67 -4.53 -8.66 0.59
N ALA A 68 -4.96 -8.22 -0.58
CA ALA A 68 -6.26 -8.56 -1.15
C ALA A 68 -6.26 -9.89 -1.93
N GLY A 69 -5.30 -10.78 -1.66
CA GLY A 69 -5.28 -12.12 -2.23
C GLY A 69 -4.82 -12.17 -3.68
N ASN A 70 -3.76 -11.41 -4.02
CA ASN A 70 -3.22 -11.31 -5.38
C ASN A 70 -4.22 -10.72 -6.38
N CYS A 71 -5.10 -9.82 -5.93
CA CYS A 71 -6.00 -9.12 -6.83
C CYS A 71 -5.23 -8.00 -7.53
N TRP A 72 -5.14 -8.07 -8.87
CA TRP A 72 -4.35 -7.14 -9.66
C TRP A 72 -5.17 -6.08 -10.41
N ASP A 73 -6.42 -6.37 -10.72
CA ASP A 73 -7.38 -5.38 -11.21
C ASP A 73 -7.85 -4.56 -10.01
N ARG A 74 -7.27 -3.38 -9.80
CA ARG A 74 -7.39 -2.64 -8.53
C ARG A 74 -7.05 -1.17 -8.72
N TRP A 75 -7.53 -0.36 -7.80
CA TRP A 75 -7.20 1.06 -7.81
C TRP A 75 -7.22 1.69 -6.42
N LEU A 76 -6.65 2.90 -6.34
CA LEU A 76 -6.65 3.74 -5.16
C LEU A 76 -7.47 5.01 -5.39
N LEU A 77 -8.20 5.42 -4.36
CA LEU A 77 -8.95 6.67 -4.30
C LEU A 77 -8.63 7.42 -3.01
N GLU A 78 -8.77 8.74 -3.04
CA GLU A 78 -8.63 9.56 -1.83
C GLU A 78 -9.87 9.48 -0.94
N ALA A 79 -11.07 9.46 -1.52
CA ALA A 79 -12.30 9.22 -0.78
C ALA A 79 -12.74 7.76 -0.83
N ARG A 80 -13.67 7.45 0.07
CA ARG A 80 -14.23 6.11 0.28
C ARG A 80 -15.08 5.62 -0.89
N ASP A 81 -15.70 6.55 -1.61
CA ASP A 81 -16.65 6.25 -2.68
C ASP A 81 -16.10 6.69 -4.03
N SER A 82 -16.34 5.87 -5.06
CA SER A 82 -15.84 6.06 -6.41
C SER A 82 -16.51 7.18 -7.19
N ASN A 83 -17.64 7.70 -6.70
CA ASN A 83 -18.48 8.62 -7.48
C ASN A 83 -17.92 10.04 -7.61
N SER A 84 -16.92 10.41 -6.79
CA SER A 84 -16.42 11.80 -6.72
C SER A 84 -14.91 11.92 -6.56
N SER A 85 -14.17 10.81 -6.47
CA SER A 85 -12.71 10.84 -6.32
C SER A 85 -11.99 10.54 -7.63
N ALA A 86 -10.96 11.33 -7.91
CA ALA A 86 -10.04 11.04 -9.00
C ALA A 86 -9.28 9.72 -8.73
N LEU A 87 -9.14 8.93 -9.79
CA LEU A 87 -8.33 7.73 -9.78
C LEU A 87 -6.86 8.11 -9.58
N VAL A 88 -6.19 7.50 -8.60
CA VAL A 88 -4.75 7.68 -8.44
C VAL A 88 -4.03 7.01 -9.62
N ASN A 89 -3.13 7.76 -10.25
CA ASN A 89 -2.27 7.22 -11.30
C ASN A 89 -1.20 6.29 -10.69
N SER A 90 -1.07 5.07 -11.22
CA SER A 90 -0.10 4.09 -10.73
C SER A 90 1.37 4.53 -10.86
N THR A 91 1.67 5.45 -11.77
CA THR A 91 3.03 5.99 -11.95
C THR A 91 3.31 7.24 -11.13
N SER A 92 2.31 7.79 -10.43
CA SER A 92 2.49 8.97 -9.60
C SER A 92 3.02 8.65 -8.21
N THR A 93 3.28 9.71 -7.45
CA THR A 93 3.56 9.65 -6.01
C THR A 93 2.30 9.94 -5.22
N LEU A 94 2.14 9.26 -4.10
CA LEU A 94 1.11 9.47 -3.10
C LEU A 94 1.61 10.50 -2.09
N ASP A 95 0.90 11.61 -1.90
CA ASP A 95 1.26 12.70 -1.00
C ASP A 95 0.27 12.87 0.17
N LYS A 96 -0.87 12.18 0.14
CA LYS A 96 -1.88 12.23 1.20
C LYS A 96 -1.59 11.23 2.31
N SER A 97 -2.16 11.49 3.47
CA SER A 97 -2.03 10.61 4.63
C SER A 97 -2.82 9.31 4.49
N SER A 98 -3.87 9.25 3.65
CA SER A 98 -4.63 8.02 3.48
C SER A 98 -5.32 7.89 2.13
N TYR A 99 -5.48 6.63 1.71
CA TYR A 99 -6.18 6.24 0.49
C TYR A 99 -7.06 5.01 0.75
N TYR A 100 -8.10 4.85 -0.05
CA TYR A 100 -8.97 3.68 -0.06
C TYR A 100 -8.59 2.76 -1.22
N PHE A 101 -8.47 1.46 -0.92
CA PHE A 101 -8.10 0.43 -1.89
C PHE A 101 -9.33 -0.31 -2.37
N HIS A 102 -9.60 -0.21 -3.67
CA HIS A 102 -10.80 -0.73 -4.32
C HIS A 102 -10.45 -1.85 -5.30
N LEU A 103 -11.38 -2.79 -5.43
CA LEU A 103 -11.35 -3.92 -6.35
C LEU A 103 -12.61 -3.87 -7.24
N PRO A 104 -12.56 -4.47 -8.44
CA PRO A 104 -13.74 -4.66 -9.27
C PRO A 104 -14.80 -5.46 -8.51
N LEU A 105 -16.05 -5.10 -8.75
CA LEU A 105 -17.20 -5.86 -8.25
C LEU A 105 -17.21 -7.21 -8.96
N ILE A 106 -17.02 -8.30 -8.23
CA ILE A 106 -17.18 -9.65 -8.79
C ILE A 106 -18.68 -9.87 -8.99
N PRO A 107 -19.16 -10.20 -10.22
CA PRO A 107 -20.59 -10.31 -10.53
C PRO A 107 -21.32 -11.42 -9.76
N SER A 108 -20.60 -12.39 -9.20
CA SER A 108 -21.15 -13.43 -8.32
C SER A 108 -21.45 -12.94 -6.89
N ASN A 109 -21.07 -11.72 -6.54
CA ASN A 109 -21.41 -11.10 -5.27
C ASN A 109 -22.78 -10.43 -5.40
N VAL A 110 -23.84 -11.18 -5.13
CA VAL A 110 -25.26 -10.75 -5.16
C VAL A 110 -25.49 -9.49 -4.29
N ASN A 111 -24.54 -9.15 -3.41
CA ASN A 111 -24.48 -7.88 -2.71
C ASN A 111 -23.14 -7.17 -2.97
N ALA A 112 -23.13 -6.20 -3.89
CA ALA A 112 -22.06 -5.21 -4.11
C ALA A 112 -21.60 -4.43 -2.84
N SER A 113 -22.27 -4.66 -1.71
CA SER A 113 -22.02 -4.07 -0.40
C SER A 113 -21.09 -4.90 0.48
N LEU A 114 -20.82 -6.18 0.16
CA LEU A 114 -19.96 -7.01 1.00
C LEU A 114 -18.47 -6.66 0.85
N PRO A 115 -17.69 -6.67 1.94
CA PRO A 115 -16.25 -6.41 1.86
C PRO A 115 -15.51 -7.53 1.13
N TYR A 116 -14.43 -7.18 0.43
CA TYR A 116 -13.59 -8.18 -0.22
C TYR A 116 -12.74 -8.93 0.82
N PRO A 117 -12.39 -10.19 0.54
CA PRO A 117 -11.54 -10.96 1.43
C PRO A 117 -10.12 -10.38 1.50
N ILE A 118 -9.49 -10.51 2.66
CA ILE A 118 -8.09 -10.14 2.87
C ILE A 118 -7.29 -11.35 3.33
N VAL A 119 -5.99 -11.34 3.04
CA VAL A 119 -5.00 -12.31 3.49
C VAL A 119 -4.24 -11.69 4.66
N PRO A 120 -4.63 -11.99 5.91
CA PRO A 120 -4.09 -11.28 7.07
C PRO A 120 -2.67 -11.70 7.44
N THR A 121 -2.19 -12.84 6.92
CA THR A 121 -0.89 -13.41 7.25
C THR A 121 -0.33 -14.17 6.06
N PHE A 122 1.00 -14.16 5.87
CA PHE A 122 1.66 -14.95 4.84
C PHE A 122 1.41 -16.45 4.95
N ARG A 123 1.15 -16.99 6.15
CA ARG A 123 0.74 -18.41 6.33
C ARG A 123 -0.57 -18.76 5.60
N LYS A 124 -1.46 -17.78 5.43
CA LYS A 124 -2.73 -17.92 4.71
C LYS A 124 -2.61 -17.48 3.25
N TRP A 125 -1.45 -16.97 2.84
CA TRP A 125 -1.19 -16.57 1.48
C TRP A 125 -0.74 -17.78 0.69
N ARG A 126 -1.53 -18.18 -0.30
CA ARG A 126 -1.16 -19.19 -1.28
C ARG A 126 -0.66 -18.44 -2.51
N PHE A 127 0.65 -18.29 -2.64
CA PHE A 127 1.20 -17.80 -3.89
C PHE A 127 0.97 -18.88 -4.95
N PRO A 128 0.48 -18.54 -6.15
CA PRO A 128 0.42 -19.49 -7.24
C PRO A 128 1.85 -19.96 -7.54
N HIS A 129 2.09 -21.25 -7.31
CA HIS A 129 3.35 -21.91 -7.66
C HIS A 129 3.28 -22.53 -9.07
N ASP A 130 2.11 -22.42 -9.71
CA ASP A 130 1.77 -22.97 -11.03
C ASP A 130 1.41 -21.85 -11.99
#